data_AF-A0A7S0A268-F1
#
_entry.id   AF-A0A7S0A268-F1
#
_cell.length_a   1.000
_cell.length_b   1.000
_cell.length_c   1.000
_cell.angle_alpha   90.00
_cell.angle_beta   90.00
_cell.angle_gamma   90.00
#
_symmetry.space_group_name_H-M   'P 1'
#
loop_
_entity.id
_entity.type
_entity.pdbx_description
1 polymer ?
#
loop_
_entity_poly.entity_id
_entity_poly.type
_entity_poly.pdbx_seq_one_letter_code
_entity_poly.pdbx_strand_id
1 'polypeptide(L)'
;ANITLFQTIVAGDSWGLLAIPIIEHQPWTAIIFVGALLTLVFGVLNLIVAVVVDTFADMRSKDFISRAHEMDCEEIEEKKALSRMFDKIDEDHSGAVSYNELQEGARKISEFRHWLRVMDIDAGDLQQLFQMVDRS
;
A
#
# COMPACT_ATOMS: atom_id res chain seq x y z
N ALA A 1 -37.34 12.54 -24.26
CA ALA A 1 -35.89 12.35 -24.00
C ALA A 1 -35.55 10.92 -23.54
N ASN A 2 -36.34 10.27 -22.68
CA ASN A 2 -36.04 8.88 -22.26
C ASN A 2 -36.20 7.83 -23.38
N ILE A 3 -37.12 8.03 -24.32
CA ILE A 3 -37.33 7.08 -25.43
C ILE A 3 -36.17 7.11 -26.43
N THR A 4 -35.59 8.28 -26.69
CA THR A 4 -34.49 8.46 -27.66
C THR A 4 -33.18 7.83 -27.20
N LEU A 5 -32.85 7.85 -25.91
CA LEU A 5 -31.67 7.16 -25.38
C LEU A 5 -31.80 5.64 -25.48
N PHE A 6 -32.98 5.12 -25.13
CA PHE A 6 -33.26 3.68 -25.23
C PHE A 6 -33.24 3.21 -26.69
N GLN A 7 -33.82 3.99 -27.62
CA GLN A 7 -33.77 3.71 -29.05
C GLN A 7 -32.34 3.80 -29.60
N THR A 8 -31.51 4.75 -29.19
CA THR A 8 -30.13 4.84 -29.68
C THR A 8 -29.27 3.64 -29.22
N ILE A 9 -29.48 3.16 -28.00
CA ILE A 9 -28.75 2.00 -27.46
C ILE A 9 -29.28 0.68 -28.08
N VAL A 10 -30.61 0.52 -28.22
CA VAL A 10 -31.23 -0.72 -28.70
C VAL A 10 -31.33 -0.80 -30.22
N ALA A 11 -31.71 0.28 -30.89
CA ALA A 11 -31.86 0.34 -32.35
C ALA A 11 -30.56 0.71 -33.08
N GLY A 12 -29.54 1.20 -32.36
CA GLY A 12 -28.19 1.40 -32.90
C GLY A 12 -27.40 0.10 -33.05
N ASP A 13 -27.79 -0.95 -32.31
CA ASP A 13 -27.16 -2.26 -32.38
C ASP A 13 -27.97 -3.21 -33.27
N SER A 14 -27.29 -4.00 -34.10
CA SER A 14 -27.89 -4.92 -35.08
C SER A 14 -28.98 -5.86 -34.51
N TRP A 15 -28.96 -6.07 -33.19
CA TRP A 15 -29.92 -6.86 -32.44
C TRP A 15 -31.33 -6.25 -32.39
N GLY A 16 -31.46 -4.92 -32.24
CA GLY A 16 -32.76 -4.25 -32.19
C GLY A 16 -33.52 -4.32 -33.53
N LEU A 17 -32.78 -4.28 -34.64
CA LEU A 17 -33.34 -4.45 -35.99
C LEU A 17 -33.96 -5.83 -36.21
N LEU A 18 -33.46 -6.86 -35.51
CA LEU A 18 -34.01 -8.22 -35.55
C LEU A 18 -35.13 -8.42 -34.52
N ALA A 19 -34.97 -7.85 -33.31
CA ALA A 19 -35.92 -8.05 -32.21
C ALA A 19 -37.24 -7.27 -32.41
N ILE A 20 -37.18 -6.02 -32.89
CA ILE A 20 -38.37 -5.15 -33.08
C ILE A 20 -39.42 -5.78 -34.01
N PRO A 21 -39.12 -6.25 -35.24
CA PRO A 21 -40.15 -6.81 -36.12
C PRO A 21 -40.78 -8.10 -35.56
N ILE A 22 -40.03 -8.89 -34.79
CA ILE A 22 -40.53 -10.10 -34.12
C ILE A 22 -41.50 -9.71 -32.99
N ILE A 23 -41.16 -8.67 -32.22
CA ILE A 23 -42.02 -8.14 -31.16
C ILE A 23 -43.30 -7.52 -31.74
N GLU A 24 -43.20 -6.80 -32.86
CA GLU A 24 -44.38 -6.22 -33.54
C GLU A 24 -45.34 -7.32 -34.04
N HIS A 25 -44.83 -8.45 -34.54
CA HIS A 25 -45.65 -9.59 -34.94
C HIS A 25 -46.18 -10.40 -33.75
N GLN A 26 -45.40 -10.51 -32.67
CA GLN A 26 -45.74 -11.29 -31.48
C GLN A 26 -45.34 -10.55 -30.19
N PRO A 27 -46.23 -9.69 -29.64
CA PRO A 27 -45.89 -8.80 -28.54
C PRO A 27 -45.42 -9.49 -27.25
N TRP A 28 -45.87 -10.73 -27.01
CA TRP A 28 -45.46 -11.50 -25.84
C TRP A 28 -43.95 -11.83 -25.83
N THR A 29 -43.31 -11.88 -27.00
CA THR A 29 -41.86 -12.15 -27.12
C THR A 29 -41.01 -11.01 -26.57
N ALA A 30 -41.58 -9.81 -26.38
CA ALA A 30 -40.89 -8.68 -25.79
C ALA A 30 -40.28 -9.01 -24.42
N ILE A 31 -40.99 -9.78 -23.59
CA ILE A 31 -40.50 -10.14 -22.26
C ILE A 31 -39.25 -11.03 -22.32
N ILE A 32 -39.14 -11.88 -23.35
CA ILE A 32 -37.99 -12.76 -23.56
C ILE A 32 -36.79 -11.91 -23.98
N PHE A 33 -36.95 -11.05 -24.97
CA PHE A 33 -35.86 -10.20 -25.46
C PHE A 33 -35.38 -9.20 -24.40
N VAL A 34 -36.31 -8.53 -23.72
CA VAL A 34 -35.98 -7.58 -22.64
C VAL A 34 -35.39 -8.31 -21.44
N GLY A 35 -35.95 -9.44 -21.03
CA GLY A 35 -35.42 -10.24 -19.93
C GLY A 35 -34.01 -10.78 -20.21
N ALA A 36 -33.75 -11.25 -21.43
CA ALA A 36 -32.44 -11.70 -21.87
C ALA A 36 -31.43 -10.55 -21.89
N LEU A 37 -31.80 -9.37 -22.41
CA LEU A 37 -30.94 -8.19 -22.42
C LEU A 37 -30.61 -7.72 -21.00
N LEU A 38 -31.61 -7.63 -20.12
CA LEU A 38 -31.39 -7.28 -18.71
C LEU A 38 -30.45 -8.27 -18.04
N THR A 39 -30.67 -9.58 -18.22
CA THR A 39 -29.82 -10.62 -17.62
C THR A 39 -28.38 -10.51 -18.13
N LEU A 40 -28.18 -10.27 -19.43
CA LEU A 40 -26.87 -10.08 -20.03
C LEU A 40 -26.16 -8.85 -19.45
N VAL A 41 -26.85 -7.70 -19.40
CA VAL A 41 -26.30 -6.45 -18.88
C VAL A 41 -25.94 -6.58 -17.40
N PHE A 42 -26.84 -7.10 -16.57
CA PHE A 42 -26.55 -7.32 -15.14
C PHE A 42 -25.45 -8.35 -14.94
N GLY A 43 -25.40 -9.41 -15.77
CA GLY A 43 -24.33 -10.40 -15.73
C GLY A 43 -22.96 -9.79 -16.01
N VAL A 44 -22.86 -9.00 -17.08
CA VAL A 44 -21.62 -8.29 -17.44
C VAL A 44 -21.23 -7.27 -16.37
N LEU A 45 -22.19 -6.49 -15.85
CA LEU A 45 -21.92 -5.53 -14.77
C LEU A 45 -21.41 -6.24 -13.51
N ASN A 46 -22.04 -7.33 -13.10
CA ASN A 46 -21.61 -8.10 -11.92
C ASN A 46 -20.22 -8.70 -12.12
N LEU A 47 -19.89 -9.16 -13.34
CA LEU A 47 -18.55 -9.65 -13.68
C LEU A 47 -17.51 -8.53 -13.60
N ILE A 48 -17.82 -7.34 -14.14
CA ILE A 48 -16.93 -6.16 -14.04
C ILE A 48 -16.71 -5.81 -12.57
N VAL A 49 -17.78 -5.75 -11.77
CA VAL A 49 -17.67 -5.47 -10.33
C VAL A 49 -16.79 -6.51 -9.64
N ALA A 50 -16.94 -7.79 -9.95
CA ALA A 50 -16.12 -8.85 -9.39
C ALA A 50 -14.63 -8.64 -9.71
N VAL A 51 -14.29 -8.42 -10.99
CA VAL A 51 -12.90 -8.18 -11.42
C VAL A 51 -12.31 -6.92 -10.76
N VAL A 52 -13.11 -5.87 -10.66
CA VAL A 52 -12.70 -4.62 -10.01
C VAL A 52 -12.42 -4.86 -8.53
N VAL A 53 -13.30 -5.56 -7.81
CA VAL A 53 -13.12 -5.91 -6.40
C VAL A 53 -11.87 -6.76 -6.20
N ASP A 54 -11.63 -7.77 -7.04
CA ASP A 54 -10.43 -8.60 -6.98
C ASP A 54 -9.16 -7.75 -7.17
N THR A 55 -9.19 -6.82 -8.11
CA THR A 55 -8.06 -5.91 -8.37
C THR A 55 -7.80 -4.99 -7.16
N PHE A 56 -8.84 -4.44 -6.55
CA PHE A 56 -8.71 -3.61 -5.34
C PHE A 56 -8.24 -4.42 -4.12
N ALA A 57 -8.70 -5.66 -3.98
CA ALA A 57 -8.25 -6.56 -2.93
C ALA A 57 -6.76 -6.91 -3.09
N ASP A 58 -6.31 -7.18 -4.33
CA ASP A 58 -4.90 -7.48 -4.65
C ASP A 58 -3.99 -6.26 -4.48
N MET A 59 -4.45 -5.06 -4.81
CA MET A 59 -3.71 -3.83 -4.50
C MET A 59 -3.54 -3.63 -2.99
N ARG A 60 -4.62 -3.87 -2.21
CA ARG A 60 -4.56 -3.71 -0.75
C ARG A 60 -3.64 -4.74 -0.09
N SER A 61 -3.64 -5.98 -0.57
CA SER A 61 -2.75 -7.03 -0.03
C SER A 61 -1.29 -6.73 -0.35
N LYS A 62 -0.99 -6.27 -1.57
CA LYS A 62 0.35 -5.86 -1.99
C LYS A 62 0.84 -4.64 -1.21
N ASP A 63 0.00 -3.63 -1.02
CA ASP A 63 0.35 -2.45 -0.21
C ASP A 63 0.65 -2.84 1.24
N PHE A 64 -0.10 -3.77 1.82
CA PHE A 64 0.14 -4.21 3.19
C PHE A 64 1.45 -4.98 3.34
N ILE A 65 1.73 -5.91 2.41
CA ILE A 65 2.97 -6.70 2.42
C ILE A 65 4.19 -5.81 2.13
N SER A 66 4.09 -4.91 1.15
CA SER A 66 5.18 -3.99 0.80
C SER A 66 5.51 -3.05 1.95
N ARG A 67 4.49 -2.46 2.60
CA ARG A 67 4.71 -1.56 3.73
C ARG A 67 5.26 -2.27 4.96
N ALA A 68 4.76 -3.47 5.27
CA ALA A 68 5.32 -4.26 6.37
C ALA A 68 6.80 -4.59 6.10
N HIS A 69 7.13 -4.95 4.87
CA HIS A 69 8.52 -5.26 4.51
C HIS A 69 9.43 -4.04 4.46
N GLU A 70 8.94 -2.88 4.00
CA GLU A 70 9.66 -1.61 4.03
C GLU A 70 9.97 -1.18 5.48
N MET A 71 8.98 -1.25 6.38
CA MET A 71 9.17 -0.91 7.79
C MET A 71 10.21 -1.82 8.46
N ASP A 72 10.16 -3.14 8.22
CA ASP A 72 11.14 -4.07 8.79
C ASP A 72 12.55 -3.83 8.23
N CYS A 73 12.67 -3.52 6.93
CA CYS A 73 13.95 -3.22 6.30
C CYS A 73 14.55 -1.91 6.82
N GLU A 74 13.74 -0.85 6.99
CA GLU A 74 14.18 0.43 7.55
C GLU A 74 14.70 0.24 8.99
N GLU A 75 13.98 -0.49 9.85
CA GLU A 75 14.43 -0.75 11.23
C GLU A 75 15.77 -1.54 11.25
N ILE A 76 15.93 -2.52 10.36
CA ILE A 76 17.16 -3.31 10.26
C ILE A 76 18.33 -2.47 9.75
N GLU A 77 18.10 -1.57 8.78
CA GLU A 77 19.14 -0.67 8.27
C GLU A 77 19.58 0.35 9.31
N GLU A 78 18.64 0.93 10.06
CA GLU A 78 18.91 1.84 11.16
C GLU A 78 19.71 1.15 12.28
N LYS A 79 19.30 -0.05 12.70
CA LYS A 79 20.04 -0.86 13.69
C LYS A 79 21.43 -1.23 13.21
N LYS A 80 21.60 -1.60 11.93
CA LYS A 80 22.92 -1.90 11.36
C LYS A 80 23.82 -0.68 11.30
N ALA A 81 23.29 0.49 10.95
CA ALA A 81 24.04 1.73 10.95
C ALA A 81 24.50 2.08 12.37
N LEU A 82 23.62 1.94 13.35
CA LEU A 82 23.92 2.15 14.77
C LEU A 82 24.99 1.18 15.28
N SER A 83 24.87 -0.11 14.99
CA SER A 83 25.86 -1.12 15.38
C SER A 83 27.25 -0.78 14.84
N ARG A 84 27.37 -0.38 13.57
CA ARG A 84 28.65 0.02 12.98
C ARG A 84 29.25 1.27 13.63
N MET A 85 28.42 2.18 14.14
CA MET A 85 28.89 3.37 14.84
C MET A 85 29.36 3.03 16.26
N PHE A 86 28.68 2.11 16.94
CA PHE A 86 29.13 1.60 18.23
C PHE A 86 30.42 0.81 18.12
N ASP A 87 30.60 -0.03 17.09
CA ASP A 87 31.86 -0.75 16.84
C ASP A 87 33.06 0.20 16.62
N LYS A 88 32.81 1.42 16.12
CA LYS A 88 33.85 2.45 15.96
C LYS A 88 34.18 3.18 17.26
N ILE A 89 33.27 3.20 18.22
CA ILE A 89 33.41 3.88 19.51
C ILE A 89 33.99 2.93 20.57
N ASP A 90 33.67 1.64 20.44
CA ASP A 90 34.21 0.55 21.25
C ASP A 90 35.73 0.43 21.03
N GLU A 91 36.50 1.16 21.85
CA GLU A 91 37.97 1.20 21.80
C GLU A 91 38.57 -0.08 22.41
N ASP A 92 37.87 -0.72 23.34
CA ASP A 92 38.34 -1.94 24.02
C ASP A 92 37.90 -3.25 23.34
N HIS A 93 37.05 -3.16 22.31
CA HIS A 93 36.47 -4.28 21.56
C HIS A 93 35.79 -5.31 22.46
N SER A 94 35.23 -4.85 23.57
CA SER A 94 34.46 -5.71 24.50
C SER A 94 33.14 -6.17 23.90
N GLY A 95 32.69 -5.54 22.81
CA GLY A 95 31.39 -5.78 22.18
C GLY A 95 30.25 -5.02 22.86
N ALA A 96 30.56 -4.15 23.82
CA ALA A 96 29.61 -3.29 24.51
C ALA A 96 30.23 -1.91 24.72
N VAL A 97 29.51 -0.85 24.32
CA VAL A 97 30.00 0.52 24.51
C VAL A 97 29.70 0.95 25.94
N SER A 98 30.73 1.28 26.72
CA SER A 98 30.55 1.86 28.05
C SER A 98 30.11 3.32 27.98
N TYR A 99 29.50 3.85 29.05
CA TYR A 99 29.10 5.27 29.10
C TYR A 99 30.28 6.24 28.89
N ASN A 100 31.48 5.87 29.35
CA ASN A 100 32.68 6.68 29.13
C ASN A 100 33.09 6.69 27.66
N GLU A 101 33.08 5.54 26.99
CA GLU A 101 33.38 5.45 25.55
C GLU A 101 32.34 6.19 24.72
N LEU A 102 31.05 6.10 25.09
CA LEU A 102 29.98 6.87 24.45
C LEU A 102 30.22 8.38 24.57
N GLN A 103 30.59 8.85 25.78
CA GLN A 103 30.86 10.26 26.05
C GLN A 103 32.12 10.75 25.34
N GLU A 104 33.17 9.93 25.30
CA GLU A 104 34.39 10.24 24.55
C GLU A 104 34.16 10.21 23.05
N GLY A 105 33.41 9.22 22.55
CA GLY A 105 33.00 9.10 21.16
C GLY A 105 32.21 10.32 20.69
N ALA A 106 31.30 10.86 21.50
CA ALA A 106 30.55 12.07 21.21
C ALA A 106 31.45 13.32 21.06
N ARG A 107 32.64 13.31 21.66
CA ARG A 107 33.62 14.41 21.59
C ARG A 107 34.67 14.20 20.50
N LYS A 108 35.19 12.98 20.36
CA LYS A 108 36.27 12.58 19.46
C LYS A 108 35.78 12.35 18.02
N ILE A 109 34.60 11.74 17.85
CA ILE A 109 34.11 11.27 16.55
C ILE A 109 33.08 12.26 15.99
N SER A 110 33.45 12.95 14.91
CA SER A 110 32.57 13.93 14.25
C SER A 110 31.32 13.31 13.63
N GLU A 111 31.43 12.07 13.11
CA GLU A 111 30.33 11.30 12.53
C GLU A 111 29.26 10.98 13.59
N PHE A 112 29.67 10.48 14.76
CA PHE A 112 28.78 10.18 15.87
C PHE A 112 28.12 11.44 16.43
N ARG A 113 28.88 12.53 16.59
CA ARG A 113 28.33 13.83 17.01
C ARG A 113 27.31 14.39 16.01
N HIS A 114 27.53 14.21 14.71
CA HIS A 114 26.59 14.64 13.69
C HIS A 114 25.30 13.83 13.77
N TRP A 115 25.41 12.51 13.93
CA TRP A 115 24.27 11.62 14.09
C TRP A 115 23.43 11.93 15.33
N LEU A 116 24.07 12.17 16.49
CA LEU A 116 23.38 12.62 17.71
C LEU A 116 22.59 13.91 17.47
N ARG A 117 23.17 14.86 16.72
CA ARG A 117 22.48 16.10 16.37
C ARG A 117 21.30 15.90 15.40
N VAL A 118 21.40 14.95 14.46
CA VAL A 118 20.27 14.58 13.58
C VAL A 118 19.13 13.99 14.40
N MET A 119 19.44 13.28 15.48
CA MET A 119 18.44 12.72 16.40
C MET A 119 17.95 13.72 17.47
N ASP A 120 18.40 14.98 17.42
CA ASP A 120 18.09 16.03 18.41
C ASP A 120 18.53 15.68 19.85
N ILE A 121 19.73 15.09 19.97
CA ILE A 121 20.28 14.60 21.24
C ILE A 121 21.48 15.42 21.64
N ASP A 122 21.35 16.08 22.78
CA ASP A 122 22.41 16.87 23.39
C ASP A 122 23.29 16.05 24.32
N ALA A 123 24.45 16.61 24.70
CA ALA A 123 25.39 15.95 25.60
C ALA A 123 24.80 15.63 26.98
N GLY A 124 23.73 16.33 27.40
CA GLY A 124 22.99 16.04 28.64
C GLY A 124 22.07 14.83 28.54
N ASP A 125 21.64 14.47 27.33
CA ASP A 125 20.68 13.39 27.07
C ASP A 125 21.37 12.07 26.72
N LEU A 126 22.69 12.08 26.52
CA LEU A 126 23.52 10.88 26.31
C LEU A 126 23.32 9.82 27.40
N GLN A 127 23.14 10.24 28.66
CA GLN A 127 22.89 9.32 29.76
C GLN A 127 21.53 8.64 29.66
N GLN A 128 20.50 9.37 29.21
CA GLN A 128 19.17 8.80 29.00
C GLN A 128 19.18 7.85 27.81
N LEU A 129 19.87 8.21 26.72
CA LEU A 129 20.08 7.33 25.58
C LEU A 129 20.72 6.00 25.98
N PHE A 130 21.81 6.06 26.75
CA PHE A 130 22.50 4.85 27.20
C PHE A 130 21.58 3.91 27.96
N GLN A 131 20.77 4.46 28.88
CA GLN A 131 19.80 3.69 29.65
C GLN A 131 18.64 3.14 28.82
N MET A 132 18.26 3.80 27.73
CA MET A 132 17.23 3.31 26.82
C MET A 132 17.74 2.17 25.96
N VAL A 133 18.96 2.29 25.42
CA VAL A 133 19.58 1.28 24.53
C VAL A 133 19.97 0.00 25.29
N ASP A 134 20.52 0.12 26.50
CA ASP A 134 20.93 -1.03 27.32
C ASP A 134 19.73 -1.87 27.84
N ARG A 135 18.51 -1.32 27.74
CA ARG A 135 17.28 -1.97 28.23
C ARG A 135 16.59 -2.86 27.20
N SER A 136 17.02 -2.79 25.95
CA SER A 136 16.42 -3.48 24.79
C SER A 136 17.35 -4.56 24.26
#